data_AF-A0AB40BJ69-F1
#
_entry.id   AF-A0AB40BJ69-F1
#
_cell.length_a   1.000
_cell.length_b   1.000
_cell.length_c   1.000
_cell.angle_alpha   90.00
_cell.angle_beta   90.00
_cell.angle_gamma   90.00
#
_symmetry.space_group_name_H-M   'P 1'
#
loop_
_entity.id
_entity.type
_entity.pdbx_description
1 polymer ?
#
loop_
_entity_poly.entity_id
_entity_poly.type
_entity_poly.pdbx_seq_one_letter_code
_entity_poly.pdbx_strand_id
1 'polypeptide(L)'
;MGFSESLLGASSTTILIGAACFALGYALALKSLRSPSSLRFLFSKSRVTDDQKTAKQQKPALLEIENLADFLEDFKMVLVVRNDLKMGKGKIAAQCRWEMCGQIKVVLKIESEEDMLILQDRAKSLKLPTHITIDAGRTQIAPNSRTVMAILGPADVVDDVTGGLKLL
;
A
#
# COMPACT_ATOMS: atom_id res chain seq x y z
N MET A 1 -37.53 -39.26 26.73
CA MET A 1 -36.13 -39.26 26.25
C MET A 1 -35.86 -37.86 25.73
N GLY A 2 -35.38 -36.88 26.49
CA GLY A 2 -34.25 -36.91 27.43
C GLY A 2 -33.19 -35.97 26.89
N PHE A 3 -33.47 -34.66 26.83
CA PHE A 3 -32.50 -33.61 26.51
C PHE A 3 -32.21 -32.83 27.79
N SER A 4 -31.12 -33.19 28.47
CA SER A 4 -30.52 -32.36 29.53
C SER A 4 -29.03 -32.72 29.67
N GLU A 5 -28.20 -31.67 29.65
CA GLU A 5 -26.86 -31.53 30.25
C GLU A 5 -25.65 -32.28 29.66
N SER A 6 -24.65 -31.50 29.22
CA SER A 6 -23.24 -31.63 29.67
C SER A 6 -22.35 -30.56 29.02
N LEU A 7 -22.55 -29.31 29.42
CA LEU A 7 -21.58 -28.22 29.26
C LEU A 7 -20.65 -28.20 30.49
N LEU A 8 -19.94 -29.29 30.80
CA LEU A 8 -18.91 -29.29 31.84
C LEU A 8 -18.01 -30.52 31.70
N GLY A 9 -16.88 -30.36 31.01
CA GLY A 9 -15.93 -31.46 30.83
C GLY A 9 -14.83 -31.15 29.83
N ALA A 10 -14.24 -29.95 29.88
CA ALA A 10 -12.95 -29.77 29.22
C ALA A 10 -11.95 -30.65 29.97
N SER A 11 -11.70 -31.85 29.45
CA SER A 11 -10.69 -32.78 29.97
C SER A 11 -9.40 -31.99 30.23
N SER A 12 -8.80 -32.15 31.41
CA SER A 12 -7.65 -31.34 31.88
C SER A 12 -6.49 -31.28 30.87
N THR A 13 -6.43 -32.24 29.94
CA THR A 13 -5.52 -32.26 28.80
C THR A 13 -5.72 -31.10 27.81
N THR A 14 -6.96 -30.70 27.52
CA THR A 14 -7.26 -29.61 26.56
C THR A 14 -6.85 -28.25 27.11
N ILE A 15 -7.01 -28.03 28.42
CA ILE A 15 -6.60 -26.80 29.09
C ILE A 15 -5.06 -26.70 29.11
N LEU A 16 -4.38 -27.81 29.38
CA LEU A 16 -2.90 -27.89 29.36
C LEU A 16 -2.33 -27.62 27.97
N ILE A 17 -2.92 -28.20 26.91
CA ILE A 17 -2.48 -27.97 25.53
C ILE A 17 -2.72 -26.50 25.13
N GLY A 18 -3.88 -25.93 25.48
CA GLY A 18 -4.20 -24.53 25.22
C GLY A 18 -3.24 -23.56 25.92
N ALA A 19 -2.95 -23.78 27.20
CA ALA A 19 -2.02 -22.96 27.98
C ALA A 19 -0.57 -23.07 27.44
N ALA A 20 -0.14 -24.27 27.07
CA ALA A 20 1.19 -24.49 26.49
C ALA A 20 1.34 -23.79 25.12
N CYS A 21 0.31 -23.85 24.27
CA CYS A 21 0.33 -23.19 22.97
C CYS A 21 0.32 -21.66 23.10
N PHE A 22 -0.47 -21.12 24.05
CA PHE A 22 -0.49 -19.69 24.35
C PHE A 22 0.85 -19.18 24.91
N ALA A 23 1.46 -19.93 25.85
CA ALA A 23 2.75 -19.58 26.42
C ALA A 23 3.90 -19.65 25.38
N LEU A 24 3.87 -20.65 24.50
CA LEU A 24 4.85 -20.78 23.41
C LEU A 24 4.68 -19.65 22.39
N GLY A 25 3.45 -19.33 21.99
CA GLY A 25 3.15 -18.20 21.11
C GLY A 25 3.59 -16.86 21.72
N TYR A 26 3.32 -16.64 23.00
CA TYR A 26 3.75 -15.45 23.73
C TYR A 26 5.29 -15.36 23.82
N ALA A 27 5.98 -16.47 24.11
CA ALA A 27 7.44 -16.50 24.19
C ALA A 27 8.10 -16.26 22.82
N LEU A 28 7.54 -16.79 21.73
CA LEU A 28 8.02 -16.54 20.37
C LEU A 28 7.75 -15.09 19.94
N ALA A 29 6.60 -14.51 20.30
CA ALA A 29 6.31 -13.10 20.07
C ALA A 29 7.31 -12.19 20.81
N LEU A 30 7.61 -12.47 22.09
CA LEU A 30 8.60 -11.71 22.84
C LEU A 30 10.04 -11.86 22.30
N LYS A 31 10.38 -13.01 21.70
CA LYS A 31 11.68 -13.20 21.01
C LYS A 31 11.73 -12.46 19.67
N SER A 32 10.59 -12.36 18.96
CA SER A 32 10.45 -11.57 17.72
C SER A 32 10.55 -10.05 17.99
N LEU A 33 10.09 -9.59 19.15
CA LEU A 33 10.28 -8.20 19.61
C LEU A 33 11.71 -7.87 20.08
N ARG A 34 12.65 -8.83 20.07
CA ARG A 34 14.04 -8.62 20.48
C ARG A 34 15.00 -8.54 19.29
N SER A 35 14.60 -7.79 18.27
CA SER A 35 15.53 -6.96 17.50
C SER A 35 14.85 -5.66 17.06
N PRO A 36 15.00 -4.59 17.85
CA PRO A 36 14.96 -3.24 17.33
C PRO A 36 16.23 -2.51 17.78
N SER A 37 17.34 -2.74 17.09
CA SER A 37 18.50 -1.84 17.14
C SER A 37 18.24 -0.53 16.35
N SER A 38 17.12 -0.40 15.62
CA SER A 38 16.79 0.81 14.84
C SER A 38 15.55 1.57 15.31
N LEU A 39 14.91 1.19 16.42
CA LEU A 39 13.58 1.72 16.80
C LEU A 39 13.57 2.49 18.13
N ARG A 40 14.70 3.12 18.49
CA ARG A 40 14.79 4.08 19.61
C ARG A 40 15.18 5.50 19.23
N PHE A 41 15.35 5.80 17.93
CA PHE A 41 15.64 7.17 17.49
C PHE A 41 14.39 7.93 16.99
N LEU A 42 13.27 7.24 16.75
CA LEU A 42 12.07 7.81 16.12
C LEU A 42 10.98 8.30 17.08
N PHE A 43 11.36 8.77 18.27
CA PHE A 43 10.46 9.56 19.12
C PHE A 43 11.22 10.68 19.83
N SER A 44 11.82 11.57 19.04
CA SER A 44 12.06 12.94 19.51
C SER A 44 10.98 13.85 18.93
N LYS A 45 10.12 14.28 19.82
CA LYS A 45 9.03 15.24 19.62
C LYS A 45 9.60 16.59 19.16
N SER A 46 9.62 16.84 17.86
CA SER A 46 9.90 18.18 17.33
C SER A 46 8.66 19.05 17.52
N ARG A 47 8.66 19.78 18.64
CA ARG A 47 7.84 20.96 18.87
C ARG A 47 8.22 22.03 17.84
N VAL A 48 7.22 22.52 17.12
CA VAL A 48 7.25 23.79 16.41
C VAL A 48 7.44 24.91 17.43
N THR A 49 8.45 25.74 17.22
CA THR A 49 8.44 27.16 17.62
C THR A 49 9.11 27.99 16.53
N ASP A 50 8.47 29.12 16.30
CA ASP A 50 8.59 30.09 15.22
C ASP A 50 9.88 30.94 15.25
N ASP A 51 10.20 31.48 14.07
CA ASP A 51 11.01 32.66 13.73
C ASP A 51 12.45 32.85 14.26
N GLN A 52 13.42 33.01 13.34
CA GLN A 52 14.31 34.21 13.20
C GLN A 52 15.07 34.23 11.86
N LYS A 53 15.12 35.41 11.21
CA LYS A 53 15.94 35.77 10.04
C LYS A 53 17.44 35.76 10.37
N THR A 54 18.32 35.48 9.37
CA THR A 54 19.39 36.38 8.82
C THR A 54 20.58 35.63 8.19
N ALA A 55 21.00 36.11 7.01
CA ALA A 55 22.33 36.04 6.33
C ALA A 55 22.94 34.73 5.80
N LYS A 56 23.33 34.84 4.52
CA LYS A 56 24.18 33.98 3.67
C LYS A 56 25.21 33.09 4.40
N GLN A 57 25.17 31.80 4.07
CA GLN A 57 26.32 30.90 4.18
C GLN A 57 26.38 30.02 2.92
N GLN A 58 27.39 30.24 2.08
CA GLN A 58 27.69 29.41 0.91
C GLN A 58 28.28 28.07 1.40
N LYS A 59 27.59 26.95 1.21
CA LYS A 59 28.10 25.60 1.52
C LYS A 59 28.60 24.92 0.24
N PRO A 60 29.87 24.48 0.16
CA PRO A 60 30.41 23.87 -1.05
C PRO A 60 29.98 22.40 -1.21
N ALA A 61 29.73 22.02 -2.46
CA ALA A 61 29.69 20.67 -3.06
C ALA A 61 29.35 19.47 -2.15
N LEU A 62 28.07 19.33 -1.79
CA LEU A 62 27.45 18.10 -1.29
C LEU A 62 26.13 17.86 -2.06
N LEU A 63 26.14 18.08 -3.37
CA LEU A 63 24.92 18.32 -4.16
C LEU A 63 24.47 17.14 -5.05
N GLU A 64 25.06 15.95 -4.92
CA GLU A 64 24.72 14.83 -5.81
C GLU A 64 23.84 13.74 -5.17
N ILE A 65 23.90 13.54 -3.84
CA ILE A 65 23.15 12.49 -3.16
C ILE A 65 21.86 13.03 -2.52
N GLU A 66 21.89 14.23 -1.94
CA GLU A 66 20.70 14.87 -1.35
C GLU A 66 19.64 15.19 -2.44
N ASN A 67 20.06 15.75 -3.57
CA ASN A 67 19.16 16.00 -4.72
C ASN A 67 18.56 14.71 -5.33
N LEU A 68 19.28 13.59 -5.23
CA LEU A 68 18.77 12.30 -5.72
C LEU A 68 17.77 11.68 -4.75
N ALA A 69 17.96 11.90 -3.43
CA ALA A 69 16.99 11.50 -2.42
C ALA A 69 15.70 12.30 -2.56
N ASP A 70 15.77 13.63 -2.69
CA ASP A 70 14.61 14.50 -2.89
C ASP A 70 13.85 14.15 -4.19
N PHE A 71 14.55 13.81 -5.27
CA PHE A 71 13.93 13.36 -6.51
C PHE A 71 13.22 12.00 -6.37
N LEU A 72 13.72 11.10 -5.53
CA LEU A 72 13.11 9.79 -5.27
C LEU A 72 11.98 9.84 -4.25
N GLU A 73 11.94 10.87 -3.39
CA GLU A 73 10.87 11.09 -2.41
C GLU A 73 9.55 11.50 -3.07
N ASP A 74 9.59 12.14 -4.25
CA ASP A 74 8.40 12.59 -4.99
C ASP A 74 7.88 11.59 -6.03
N PHE A 75 8.12 10.28 -5.85
CA PHE A 75 7.51 9.25 -6.70
C PHE A 75 6.19 8.73 -6.12
N LYS A 76 5.20 8.54 -6.98
CA LYS A 76 3.94 7.90 -6.60
C LYS A 76 3.50 6.85 -7.59
N MET A 77 2.70 5.93 -7.08
CA MET A 77 2.00 4.93 -7.86
C MET A 77 0.50 5.25 -7.88
N VAL A 78 -0.10 5.31 -9.05
CA VAL A 78 -1.54 5.45 -9.22
C VAL A 78 -2.12 4.16 -9.77
N LEU A 79 -3.14 3.64 -9.10
CA LEU A 79 -3.92 2.48 -9.53
C LEU A 79 -5.26 2.99 -10.06
N VAL A 80 -5.45 2.92 -11.37
CA VAL A 80 -6.69 3.27 -12.05
C VAL A 80 -7.55 2.02 -12.17
N VAL A 81 -8.69 2.02 -11.48
CA VAL A 81 -9.58 0.86 -11.37
C VAL A 81 -10.84 1.10 -12.22
N ARG A 82 -11.25 0.08 -12.97
CA ARG A 82 -12.51 0.11 -13.70
C ARG A 82 -13.72 0.02 -12.78
N ASN A 83 -14.54 1.06 -12.80
CA ASN A 83 -15.74 1.19 -11.98
C ASN A 83 -16.97 0.51 -12.63
N ASP A 84 -17.00 0.44 -13.96
CA ASP A 84 -18.05 -0.24 -14.73
C ASP A 84 -18.15 -1.74 -14.44
N LEU A 85 -17.03 -2.36 -14.05
CA LEU A 85 -16.97 -3.77 -13.65
C LEU A 85 -17.62 -4.06 -12.29
N LYS A 86 -18.02 -3.02 -11.53
CA LYS A 86 -18.67 -3.14 -10.20
C LYS A 86 -17.97 -4.13 -9.27
N MET A 87 -16.64 -4.09 -9.23
CA MET A 87 -15.85 -4.99 -8.39
C MET A 87 -16.14 -4.76 -6.90
N GLY A 88 -16.37 -5.84 -6.15
CA GLY A 88 -16.50 -5.76 -4.70
C GLY A 88 -15.20 -5.25 -4.04
N LYS A 89 -15.33 -4.53 -2.92
CA LYS A 89 -14.20 -3.90 -2.19
C LYS A 89 -13.04 -4.85 -1.90
N GLY A 90 -13.34 -6.13 -1.61
CA GLY A 90 -12.32 -7.16 -1.37
C GLY A 90 -11.47 -7.49 -2.59
N LYS A 91 -12.06 -7.50 -3.79
CA LYS A 91 -11.34 -7.76 -5.05
C LYS A 91 -10.44 -6.59 -5.42
N ILE A 92 -10.93 -5.37 -5.24
CA ILE A 92 -10.15 -4.14 -5.44
C ILE A 92 -8.93 -4.15 -4.50
N ALA A 93 -9.15 -4.42 -3.21
CA ALA A 93 -8.06 -4.51 -2.24
C ALA A 93 -7.05 -5.61 -2.58
N ALA A 94 -7.50 -6.75 -3.09
CA ALA A 94 -6.60 -7.82 -3.53
C ALA A 94 -5.75 -7.42 -4.75
N GLN A 95 -6.32 -6.69 -5.71
CA GLN A 95 -5.58 -6.17 -6.87
C GLN A 95 -4.64 -5.01 -6.50
N CYS A 96 -4.96 -4.25 -5.45
CA CYS A 96 -4.11 -3.15 -4.95
C CYS A 96 -3.05 -3.61 -3.95
N ARG A 97 -3.11 -4.87 -3.47
CA ARG A 97 -2.17 -5.40 -2.48
C ARG A 97 -0.82 -5.72 -3.13
N TRP A 98 0.01 -4.68 -3.24
CA TRP A 98 1.44 -4.76 -3.54
C TRP A 98 2.24 -4.14 -2.40
N GLU A 99 1.99 -4.59 -1.16
CA GLU A 99 2.67 -4.08 0.03
C GLU A 99 4.14 -4.54 0.03
N MET A 100 5.10 -3.62 -0.07
CA MET A 100 6.44 -3.81 0.55
C MET A 100 7.33 -2.55 0.59
N CYS A 101 7.02 -1.46 -0.10
CA CYS A 101 7.82 -0.23 -0.02
C CYS A 101 6.89 0.94 0.33
N GLY A 102 7.32 1.84 1.23
CA GLY A 102 6.58 3.01 1.73
C GLY A 102 6.28 4.09 0.68
N GLN A 103 6.04 3.72 -0.57
CA GLN A 103 5.62 4.62 -1.64
C GLN A 103 4.14 4.98 -1.52
N ILE A 104 3.83 6.24 -1.85
CA ILE A 104 2.46 6.73 -1.93
C ILE A 104 1.70 5.99 -3.03
N LYS A 105 0.53 5.48 -2.68
CA LYS A 105 -0.39 4.81 -3.60
C LYS A 105 -1.74 5.47 -3.59
N VAL A 106 -2.18 5.92 -4.76
CA VAL A 106 -3.49 6.56 -4.94
C VAL A 106 -4.34 5.66 -5.83
N VAL A 107 -5.59 5.43 -5.41
CA VAL A 107 -6.53 4.61 -6.18
C VAL A 107 -7.58 5.53 -6.81
N LEU A 108 -7.63 5.55 -8.13
CA LEU A 108 -8.55 6.36 -8.93
C LEU A 108 -9.51 5.46 -9.69
N LYS A 109 -10.62 6.03 -10.16
CA LYS A 109 -11.62 5.32 -10.95
C LYS A 109 -11.71 5.81 -12.39
N ILE A 110 -12.03 4.87 -13.27
CA ILE A 110 -12.33 5.11 -14.69
C ILE A 110 -13.55 4.28 -15.09
N GLU A 111 -14.37 4.80 -16.00
CA GLU A 111 -15.68 4.21 -16.31
C GLU A 111 -15.66 3.30 -17.56
N SER A 112 -14.58 3.29 -18.34
CA SER A 112 -14.49 2.52 -19.59
C SER A 112 -13.09 1.93 -19.80
N GLU A 113 -13.04 0.80 -20.51
CA GLU A 113 -11.79 0.19 -20.96
C GLU A 113 -11.08 1.03 -22.01
N GLU A 114 -11.83 1.60 -22.95
CA GLU A 114 -11.32 2.48 -24.01
C GLU A 114 -10.62 3.70 -23.41
N ASP A 115 -11.25 4.37 -22.43
CA ASP A 115 -10.66 5.51 -21.73
C ASP A 115 -9.37 5.12 -21.00
N MET A 116 -9.32 3.91 -20.43
CA MET A 116 -8.11 3.38 -19.79
C MET A 116 -6.97 3.17 -20.79
N LEU A 117 -7.26 2.70 -22.00
CA LEU A 117 -6.25 2.51 -23.04
C LEU A 117 -5.73 3.86 -23.56
N ILE A 118 -6.61 4.83 -23.77
CA ILE A 118 -6.22 6.20 -24.13
C ILE A 118 -5.30 6.80 -23.06
N LEU A 119 -5.65 6.60 -21.78
CA LEU A 119 -4.84 7.04 -20.65
C LEU A 119 -3.47 6.34 -20.61
N GLN A 120 -3.42 5.04 -20.95
CA GLN A 120 -2.17 4.29 -21.06
C GLN A 120 -1.26 4.86 -22.16
N ASP A 121 -1.80 5.14 -23.33
CA ASP A 121 -1.01 5.66 -24.46
C ASP A 121 -0.47 7.06 -24.14
N ARG A 122 -1.27 7.89 -23.46
CA ARG A 122 -0.81 9.16 -22.91
C ARG A 122 0.36 8.97 -21.93
N ALA A 123 0.24 8.07 -20.96
CA ALA A 123 1.32 7.78 -20.01
C ALA A 123 2.59 7.26 -20.70
N LYS A 124 2.45 6.37 -21.69
CA LYS A 124 3.57 5.85 -22.49
C LYS A 124 4.26 6.96 -23.30
N SER A 125 3.52 7.94 -23.82
CA SER A 125 4.10 9.08 -24.54
C SER A 125 5.02 9.93 -23.65
N LEU A 126 4.72 9.98 -22.34
CA LEU A 126 5.54 10.61 -21.30
C LEU A 126 6.61 9.67 -20.73
N LYS A 127 6.77 8.48 -21.32
CA LYS A 127 7.72 7.42 -20.89
C LYS A 127 7.48 6.93 -19.46
N LEU A 128 6.25 7.04 -18.96
CA LEU A 128 5.88 6.49 -17.66
C LEU A 128 5.71 4.96 -17.75
N PRO A 129 6.31 4.20 -16.82
CA PRO A 129 6.00 2.79 -16.64
C PRO A 129 4.52 2.57 -16.36
N THR A 130 3.88 1.72 -17.18
CA THR A 130 2.48 1.33 -16.98
C THR A 130 2.31 -0.18 -17.07
N HIS A 131 1.33 -0.69 -16.32
CA HIS A 131 0.96 -2.11 -16.39
C HIS A 131 -0.56 -2.25 -16.30
N ILE A 132 -1.15 -3.11 -17.14
CA ILE A 132 -2.58 -3.43 -17.07
C ILE A 132 -2.73 -4.87 -16.59
N THR A 133 -3.47 -5.04 -15.51
CA THR A 133 -3.89 -6.34 -14.99
C THR A 133 -5.10 -6.85 -15.77
N ILE A 134 -5.00 -8.09 -16.23
CA ILE A 134 -6.06 -8.80 -16.96
C ILE A 134 -6.63 -9.88 -16.04
N ASP A 135 -7.96 -9.95 -15.95
CA ASP A 135 -8.65 -10.97 -15.17
C ASP A 135 -8.51 -12.35 -15.82
N ALA A 136 -8.05 -13.32 -15.04
CA ALA A 136 -7.87 -14.70 -15.51
C ALA A 136 -9.20 -15.50 -15.59
N GLY A 137 -10.36 -14.89 -15.31
CA GLY A 137 -11.65 -15.57 -15.30
C GLY A 137 -11.93 -16.40 -14.05
N ARG A 138 -11.13 -16.23 -12.98
CA ARG A 138 -11.31 -16.92 -11.69
C ARG A 138 -12.19 -16.13 -10.72
N THR A 139 -12.79 -15.05 -11.19
CA THR A 139 -13.61 -14.13 -10.40
C THR A 139 -14.95 -13.91 -11.08
N GLN A 140 -15.80 -13.07 -10.49
CA GLN A 140 -17.10 -12.70 -11.05
C GLN A 140 -17.00 -11.78 -12.28
N ILE A 141 -15.80 -11.33 -12.66
CA ILE A 141 -15.56 -10.50 -13.85
C ILE A 141 -15.29 -11.41 -15.05
N ALA A 142 -15.71 -10.97 -16.24
CA ALA A 142 -15.50 -11.73 -17.46
C ALA A 142 -14.00 -12.01 -17.68
N PRO A 143 -13.63 -13.25 -18.10
CA PRO A 143 -12.25 -13.57 -18.44
C PRO A 143 -11.67 -12.61 -19.48
N ASN A 144 -10.37 -12.34 -19.39
CA ASN A 144 -9.65 -11.41 -20.27
C ASN A 144 -10.05 -9.94 -20.15
N SER A 145 -10.89 -9.57 -19.17
CA SER A 145 -11.18 -8.16 -18.89
C SER A 145 -9.95 -7.47 -18.31
N ARG A 146 -9.58 -6.31 -18.85
CA ARG A 146 -8.60 -5.41 -18.23
C ARG A 146 -9.24 -4.77 -17.01
N THR A 147 -8.72 -4.96 -15.80
CA THR A 147 -9.40 -4.50 -14.57
C THR A 147 -8.75 -3.27 -13.93
N VAL A 148 -7.42 -3.24 -13.91
CA VAL A 148 -6.64 -2.20 -13.23
C VAL A 148 -5.46 -1.83 -14.10
N MET A 149 -5.18 -0.53 -14.19
CA MET A 149 -3.93 0.00 -14.72
C MET A 149 -3.11 0.63 -13.60
N ALA A 150 -1.84 0.25 -13.50
CA ALA A 150 -0.87 0.91 -12.64
C ALA A 150 -0.03 1.89 -13.47
N ILE A 151 0.23 3.07 -12.91
CA ILE A 151 1.19 4.07 -13.42
C ILE A 151 2.14 4.41 -12.27
N LEU A 152 3.45 4.41 -12.53
CA LEU A 152 4.48 4.79 -11.56
C LEU A 152 5.35 5.90 -12.15
N GLY A 153 5.68 6.91 -11.36
CA GLY A 153 6.59 7.97 -11.80
C GLY A 153 6.65 9.15 -10.82
N PRO A 154 7.35 10.23 -11.21
CA PRO A 154 7.33 11.51 -10.51
C PRO A 154 5.89 12.01 -10.33
N ALA A 155 5.57 12.53 -9.16
CA ALA A 155 4.20 12.85 -8.76
C ALA A 155 3.52 13.84 -9.70
N ASP A 156 4.25 14.87 -10.13
CA ASP A 156 3.85 15.89 -11.09
C ASP A 156 3.52 15.31 -12.48
N VAL A 157 4.42 14.50 -13.04
CA VAL A 157 4.22 13.88 -14.37
C VAL A 157 3.06 12.87 -14.34
N VAL A 158 2.89 12.15 -13.23
CA VAL A 158 1.76 11.24 -13.04
C VAL A 158 0.45 12.01 -12.88
N ASP A 159 0.46 13.17 -12.21
CA ASP A 159 -0.72 14.05 -12.10
C ASP A 159 -1.13 14.67 -13.43
N ASP A 160 -0.19 15.00 -14.31
CA ASP A 160 -0.53 15.46 -15.65
C ASP A 160 -1.44 14.45 -16.36
N VAL A 161 -1.14 13.16 -16.22
CA VAL A 161 -1.94 12.08 -16.79
C VAL A 161 -3.26 11.88 -16.03
N THR A 162 -3.21 11.82 -14.70
CA THR A 162 -4.29 11.23 -13.88
C THR A 162 -5.11 12.23 -13.07
N GLY A 163 -4.73 13.51 -13.01
CA GLY A 163 -5.34 14.52 -12.14
C GLY A 163 -6.81 14.84 -12.44
N GLY A 164 -7.30 14.49 -13.63
CA GLY A 164 -8.73 14.61 -13.98
C GLY A 164 -9.61 13.47 -13.48
N LEU A 165 -9.01 12.38 -12.98
CA LEU A 165 -9.76 11.22 -12.48
C LEU A 165 -10.18 11.41 -11.02
N LYS A 166 -11.27 10.75 -10.64
CA LYS A 166 -11.79 10.80 -9.27
C LYS A 166 -11.20 9.67 -8.44
N LEU A 167 -11.10 9.88 -7.12
CA LEU A 167 -10.81 8.79 -6.18
C LEU A 167 -11.90 7.72 -6.27
N LEU A 168 -11.48 6.46 -6.14
CA LEU A 168 -12.35 5.27 -6.18
C LEU A 168 -13.26 5.18 -4.95
#